data_AF-A0A959ZYC7-F1
#
_entry.id   AF-A0A959ZYC7-F1
#
_cell.length_a   1.000
_cell.length_b   1.000
_cell.length_c   1.000
_cell.angle_alpha   90.00
_cell.angle_beta   90.00
_cell.angle_gamma   90.00
#
_symmetry.space_group_name_H-M   'P 1'
#
loop_
_entity.id
_entity.type
_entity.pdbx_description
1 polymer ?
#
loop_
_entity_poly.entity_id
_entity_poly.type
_entity_poly.pdbx_seq_one_letter_code
_entity_poly.pdbx_strand_id
1 'polypeptide(L)'
;MSDGETPMPQGPAPGPEVWDALIGDLEEWISPQWVRAARDFGSQPWIRLILMVDAHATLSQMQPTEKIAMTMADLATEARPNEQAGWEAIVEKSGERRVALVASLVDRSESVLPPELLSMFARSVEPFSHMNG
;
A
#
# COMPACT_ATOMS: atom_id res chain seq x y z
N MET A 1 -37.91 -25.79 -16.91
CA MET A 1 -37.63 -25.12 -15.62
C MET A 1 -36.31 -24.41 -15.85
N SER A 2 -36.36 -23.10 -16.10
CA SER A 2 -35.16 -22.30 -16.26
C SER A 2 -34.77 -21.81 -14.88
N ASP A 3 -33.59 -22.20 -14.42
CA ASP A 3 -33.01 -21.70 -13.18
C ASP A 3 -32.83 -20.19 -13.31
N GLY A 4 -33.69 -19.47 -12.60
CA GLY A 4 -33.64 -18.02 -12.48
C GLY A 4 -32.45 -17.64 -11.61
N GLU A 5 -31.26 -17.64 -12.20
CA GLU A 5 -30.07 -17.06 -11.60
C GLU A 5 -30.35 -15.57 -11.42
N THR A 6 -30.64 -15.17 -10.19
CA THR A 6 -30.90 -13.76 -9.86
C THR A 6 -29.59 -13.02 -10.11
N PRO A 7 -29.56 -12.01 -11.01
CA PRO A 7 -28.34 -11.24 -11.21
C PRO A 7 -28.01 -10.57 -9.89
N MET A 8 -26.81 -10.86 -9.37
CA MET A 8 -26.28 -10.18 -8.20
C MET A 8 -26.33 -8.67 -8.44
N PRO A 9 -26.69 -7.85 -7.44
CA PRO A 9 -26.65 -6.40 -7.58
C PRO A 9 -25.21 -5.98 -7.87
N GLN A 10 -24.95 -5.58 -9.11
CA GLN A 10 -23.70 -4.93 -9.47
C GLN A 10 -23.77 -3.52 -8.90
N GLY A 11 -23.21 -3.33 -7.71
CA GLY A 11 -22.90 -2.00 -7.20
C GLY A 11 -22.07 -1.23 -8.25
N PRO A 12 -22.05 0.11 -8.21
CA PRO A 12 -21.25 0.89 -9.16
C PRO A 12 -19.82 0.36 -9.14
N ALA A 13 -19.31 0.01 -10.32
CA ALA A 13 -17.95 -0.48 -10.43
C ALA A 13 -17.00 0.60 -9.87
N PRO A 14 -16.03 0.22 -9.02
CA PRO A 14 -15.06 1.16 -8.49
C PRO A 14 -14.38 1.97 -9.61
N GLY A 15 -14.44 3.29 -9.51
CA GLY A 15 -14.11 4.21 -10.60
C GLY A 15 -12.65 4.13 -11.04
N PRO A 16 -12.35 4.13 -12.35
CA PRO A 16 -10.97 4.07 -12.87
C PRO A 16 -10.11 5.24 -12.36
N GLU A 17 -10.71 6.41 -12.10
CA GLU A 17 -10.00 7.59 -11.63
C GLU A 17 -9.35 7.41 -10.25
N VAL A 18 -10.02 6.72 -9.32
CA VAL A 18 -9.49 6.48 -7.97
C VAL A 18 -8.33 5.48 -8.02
N TRP A 19 -8.43 4.50 -8.91
CA TRP A 19 -7.36 3.53 -9.15
C TRP A 19 -6.13 4.20 -9.76
N ASP A 20 -6.31 5.05 -10.78
CA ASP A 20 -5.20 5.77 -11.42
C ASP A 20 -4.53 6.74 -10.44
N ALA A 21 -5.31 7.44 -9.61
CA ALA A 21 -4.77 8.29 -8.54
C ALA A 21 -3.96 7.48 -7.51
N LEU A 22 -4.46 6.30 -7.10
CA LEU A 22 -3.73 5.40 -6.22
C LEU A 22 -2.41 4.92 -6.85
N ILE A 23 -2.41 4.58 -8.14
CA ILE A 23 -1.17 4.22 -8.85
C ILE A 23 -0.17 5.39 -8.82
N GLY A 24 -0.63 6.61 -9.08
CA GLY A 24 0.22 7.80 -9.05
C GLY A 24 0.88 8.03 -7.69
N ASP A 25 0.13 7.87 -6.60
CA ASP A 25 0.65 8.01 -5.24
C ASP A 25 1.69 6.92 -4.89
N LEU A 26 1.55 5.72 -5.48
CA LEU A 26 2.40 4.55 -5.20
C LEU A 26 3.63 4.42 -6.11
N GLU A 27 3.67 5.12 -7.25
CA GLU A 27 4.70 4.95 -8.30
C GLU A 27 6.13 5.20 -7.79
N GLU A 28 6.31 6.11 -6.82
CA GLU A 28 7.61 6.38 -6.20
C GLU A 28 8.05 5.32 -5.17
N TRP A 29 7.12 4.49 -4.70
CA TRP A 29 7.32 3.59 -3.55
C TRP A 29 7.35 2.12 -3.92
N ILE A 30 6.83 1.77 -5.10
CA ILE A 30 6.71 0.39 -5.55
C ILE A 30 7.46 0.21 -6.87
N SER A 31 7.82 -1.03 -7.19
CA SER A 31 8.56 -1.37 -8.40
C SER A 31 7.84 -0.91 -9.69
N PRO A 32 8.59 -0.51 -10.73
CA PRO A 32 8.01 -0.18 -12.05
C PRO A 32 7.20 -1.33 -12.66
N GLN A 33 7.54 -2.58 -12.35
CA GLN A 33 6.79 -3.76 -12.81
C GLN A 33 5.40 -3.81 -12.20
N TRP A 34 5.26 -3.46 -10.92
CA TRP A 34 3.97 -3.34 -10.27
C TRP A 34 3.12 -2.25 -10.91
N VAL A 35 3.70 -1.06 -11.14
CA VAL A 35 3.00 0.09 -11.77
C VAL A 35 2.49 -0.30 -13.15
N ARG A 36 3.34 -0.98 -13.93
CA ARG A 36 2.93 -1.51 -15.23
C ARG A 36 1.79 -2.51 -15.11
N ALA A 37 1.87 -3.48 -14.20
CA ALA A 37 0.81 -4.46 -13.99
C ALA A 37 -0.51 -3.80 -13.57
N ALA A 38 -0.44 -2.77 -12.73
CA ALA A 38 -1.60 -1.99 -12.28
C ALA A 38 -2.29 -1.25 -13.43
N ARG A 39 -1.51 -0.70 -14.38
CA ARG A 39 -2.04 -0.02 -15.57
C ARG A 39 -2.55 -1.00 -16.63
N ASP A 40 -1.81 -2.07 -16.89
CA ASP A 40 -2.12 -3.05 -17.94
C ASP A 40 -3.32 -3.94 -17.57
N PHE A 41 -3.45 -4.30 -16.29
CA PHE A 41 -4.38 -5.34 -15.83
C PHE A 41 -5.32 -4.90 -14.70
N GLY A 42 -5.22 -3.65 -14.26
CA GLY A 42 -6.04 -3.10 -13.17
C GLY A 42 -7.53 -2.96 -13.50
N SER A 43 -7.98 -3.31 -14.70
CA SER A 43 -9.42 -3.44 -14.98
C SER A 43 -10.05 -4.69 -14.35
N GLN A 44 -9.22 -5.67 -13.96
CA GLN A 44 -9.70 -6.91 -13.35
C GLN A 44 -9.73 -6.78 -11.81
N PRO A 45 -10.90 -6.92 -11.16
CA PRO A 45 -11.02 -6.69 -9.72
C PRO A 45 -10.12 -7.56 -8.84
N TRP A 46 -9.95 -8.83 -9.19
CA TRP A 46 -9.07 -9.75 -8.45
C TRP A 46 -7.59 -9.40 -8.60
N ILE A 47 -7.18 -8.80 -9.73
CA ILE A 47 -5.82 -8.29 -9.92
C ILE A 47 -5.59 -7.06 -9.04
N ARG A 48 -6.57 -6.13 -8.97
CA ARG A 48 -6.50 -5.00 -8.02
C ARG A 48 -6.30 -5.49 -6.59
N LEU A 49 -7.04 -6.51 -6.16
CA LEU A 49 -6.88 -7.09 -4.83
C LEU A 49 -5.43 -7.56 -4.58
N ILE A 50 -4.87 -8.37 -5.49
CA ILE A 50 -3.49 -8.88 -5.36
C ILE A 50 -2.50 -7.72 -5.29
N LEU A 51 -2.64 -6.74 -6.19
CA LEU A 51 -1.74 -5.59 -6.25
C LEU A 51 -1.84 -4.72 -5.01
N MET A 52 -3.03 -4.51 -4.45
CA MET A 52 -3.23 -3.77 -3.20
C MET A 52 -2.61 -4.49 -2.00
N VAL A 53 -2.75 -5.82 -1.92
CA VAL A 53 -2.12 -6.62 -0.86
C VAL A 53 -0.59 -6.56 -0.97
N ASP A 54 -0.05 -6.68 -2.18
CA ASP A 54 1.39 -6.56 -2.43
C ASP A 54 1.93 -5.17 -2.09
N ALA A 55 1.20 -4.12 -2.49
CA ALA A 55 1.51 -2.74 -2.16
C ALA A 55 1.49 -2.50 -0.64
N HIS A 56 0.47 -2.99 0.05
CA HIS A 56 0.40 -2.93 1.51
C HIS A 56 1.59 -3.64 2.16
N ALA A 57 1.91 -4.87 1.73
CA ALA A 57 3.04 -5.63 2.26
C ALA A 57 4.38 -4.92 2.05
N THR A 58 4.58 -4.32 0.87
CA THR A 58 5.78 -3.54 0.54
C THR A 58 5.89 -2.30 1.41
N LEU A 59 4.80 -1.53 1.53
CA LEU A 59 4.75 -0.31 2.33
C LEU A 59 4.78 -0.57 3.84
N SER A 60 4.39 -1.75 4.30
CA SER A 60 4.47 -2.12 5.72
C SER A 60 5.92 -2.29 6.19
N GLN A 61 6.87 -2.46 5.27
CA GLN A 61 8.28 -2.63 5.57
C GLN A 61 9.07 -1.33 5.43
N MET A 62 10.12 -1.21 6.24
CA MET A 62 11.07 -0.11 6.14
C MET A 62 11.80 -0.16 4.79
N GLN A 63 11.85 0.99 4.10
CA GLN A 63 12.44 1.13 2.78
C GLN A 63 13.98 1.14 2.82
N PRO A 64 14.66 0.83 1.71
CA PRO A 64 16.11 0.92 1.64
C PRO A 64 16.66 2.30 2.04
N THR A 65 15.99 3.38 1.64
CA THR A 65 16.35 4.76 1.98
C THR A 65 16.29 5.01 3.50
N GLU A 66 15.25 4.51 4.16
CA GLU A 66 15.09 4.61 5.62
C GLU A 66 16.19 3.81 6.34
N LYS A 67 16.49 2.59 5.88
CA LYS A 67 17.56 1.76 6.44
C LYS A 67 18.93 2.41 6.28
N ILE A 68 19.21 3.00 5.11
CA ILE A 68 20.43 3.75 4.85
C ILE A 68 20.50 4.96 5.78
N ALA A 69 19.45 5.79 5.84
CA ALA A 69 19.43 6.97 6.69
C ALA A 69 19.62 6.62 8.17
N MET A 70 18.96 5.55 8.66
CA MET A 70 19.17 5.04 10.02
C MET A 70 20.61 4.62 10.25
N THR A 71 21.22 3.89 9.31
CA THR A 71 22.63 3.49 9.39
C THR A 71 23.56 4.70 9.38
N MET A 72 23.25 5.72 8.58
CA MET A 72 24.03 6.97 8.52
C MET A 72 23.92 7.80 9.80
N ALA A 73 22.74 7.82 10.43
CA ALA A 73 22.54 8.40 11.76
C ALA A 73 23.41 7.68 12.80
N ASP A 74 23.38 6.35 12.82
CA ASP A 74 24.18 5.52 13.73
C ASP A 74 25.69 5.74 13.56
N LEU A 75 26.15 5.92 12.31
CA LEU A 75 27.56 6.19 12.00
C LEU A 75 28.01 7.63 12.32
N ALA A 76 27.09 8.61 12.29
CA ALA A 76 27.38 10.01 12.60
C ALA A 76 27.51 10.30 14.11
N THR A 77 27.43 9.25 14.94
CA THR A 77 27.45 9.29 16.40
C THR A 77 28.57 10.15 16.98
N GLU A 78 28.23 10.88 18.05
CA GLU A 78 29.06 11.65 18.99
C GLU A 78 29.98 12.76 18.42
N ALA A 79 30.52 12.60 17.21
CA ALA A 79 31.41 13.56 16.58
C ALA A 79 30.69 14.59 15.71
N ARG A 80 29.45 14.31 15.25
CA ARG A 80 28.73 15.13 14.25
C ARG A 80 27.22 15.21 14.51
N PRO A 81 26.80 15.88 15.60
CA PRO A 81 25.40 15.91 16.03
C PRO A 81 24.43 16.50 14.99
N ASN A 82 24.88 17.49 14.20
CA ASN A 82 24.04 18.06 13.14
C ASN A 82 23.84 17.10 11.96
N GLU A 83 24.84 16.27 11.63
CA GLU A 83 24.70 15.25 10.57
C GLU A 83 23.75 14.14 11.04
N GLN A 84 23.91 13.67 12.28
CA GLN A 84 23.01 12.69 12.89
C GLN A 84 21.55 13.17 12.85
N ALA A 85 21.27 14.38 13.33
CA ALA A 85 19.91 14.93 13.33
C ALA A 85 19.32 15.05 11.91
N GLY A 86 20.15 15.37 10.91
CA GLY A 86 19.72 15.41 9.51
C GLY A 86 19.29 14.04 8.99
N TRP A 87 20.01 12.98 9.33
CA TRP A 87 19.67 11.61 8.95
C TRP A 87 18.42 11.09 9.69
N GLU A 88 18.30 11.39 10.98
CA GLU A 88 17.11 11.06 11.78
C GLU A 88 15.85 11.71 11.21
N ALA A 89 15.92 12.99 10.83
CA ALA A 89 14.82 13.70 10.18
C ALA A 89 14.40 13.07 8.82
N ILE A 90 15.35 12.49 8.08
CA ILE A 90 15.05 11.75 6.85
C ILE A 90 14.29 10.46 7.17
N VAL A 91 14.70 9.70 8.19
CA VAL A 91 14.02 8.48 8.63
C VAL A 91 12.59 8.79 9.07
N GLU A 92 12.42 9.81 9.91
CA GLU A 92 11.12 10.24 10.43
C GLU A 92 10.18 10.64 9.28
N LYS A 93 10.60 11.58 8.43
CA LYS A 93 9.78 12.08 7.32
C LYS A 93 9.44 10.99 6.29
N SER A 94 10.37 10.09 6.00
CA SER A 94 10.11 8.96 5.12
C SER A 94 9.10 8.00 5.75
N GLY A 95 9.27 7.69 7.04
CA GLY A 95 8.35 6.85 7.80
C GLY A 95 6.93 7.40 7.84
N GLU A 96 6.79 8.70 8.08
CA GLU A 96 5.49 9.39 8.05
C GLU A 96 4.81 9.29 6.68
N ARG A 97 5.55 9.57 5.59
CA ARG A 97 5.01 9.44 4.22
C ARG A 97 4.56 8.00 3.94
N ARG A 98 5.35 7.01 4.34
CA ARG A 98 5.04 5.60 4.16
C ARG A 98 3.77 5.19 4.92
N VAL A 99 3.64 5.60 6.19
CA VAL A 99 2.44 5.34 7.00
C VAL A 99 1.21 6.01 6.41
N ALA A 100 1.34 7.26 5.95
CA ALA A 100 0.25 7.97 5.28
C ALA A 100 -0.20 7.26 3.99
N LEU A 101 0.71 6.67 3.23
CA LEU A 101 0.38 5.89 2.04
C LEU A 101 -0.32 4.57 2.37
N VAL A 102 0.10 3.87 3.43
CA VAL A 102 -0.61 2.68 3.93
C VAL A 102 -2.05 3.04 4.30
N ALA A 103 -2.25 4.12 5.05
CA ALA A 103 -3.59 4.60 5.42
C ALA A 103 -4.42 4.94 4.17
N SER A 104 -3.86 5.72 3.23
CA SER A 104 -4.54 6.06 1.97
C SER A 104 -4.91 4.83 1.13
N LEU A 105 -4.08 3.79 1.13
CA LEU A 105 -4.36 2.54 0.42
C LEU A 105 -5.54 1.80 1.04
N VAL A 106 -5.62 1.74 2.38
CA VAL A 106 -6.73 1.12 3.10
C VAL A 106 -8.02 1.92 2.93
N ASP A 107 -7.95 3.25 3.09
CA ASP A 107 -9.11 4.14 2.97
C ASP A 107 -9.75 4.11 1.58
N ARG A 108 -8.93 3.99 0.53
CA ARG A 108 -9.43 3.93 -0.86
C ARG A 108 -9.93 2.54 -1.27
N SER A 109 -9.74 1.50 -0.44
CA SER A 109 -10.08 0.11 -0.79
C SER A 109 -11.53 -0.08 -1.24
N GLU A 110 -12.49 0.53 -0.54
CA GLU A 110 -13.92 0.52 -0.88
C GLU A 110 -14.23 1.16 -2.23
N SER A 111 -13.37 2.07 -2.70
CA SER A 111 -13.52 2.79 -3.96
C SER A 111 -12.77 2.15 -5.13
N VAL A 112 -11.93 1.14 -4.88
CA VAL A 112 -11.13 0.45 -5.92
C VAL A 112 -11.43 -1.04 -6.04
N LEU A 113 -11.95 -1.66 -4.98
CA LEU A 113 -12.37 -3.06 -4.95
C LEU A 113 -13.89 -3.20 -4.88
N PRO A 114 -14.47 -4.23 -5.52
CA PRO A 114 -15.87 -4.54 -5.36
C PRO A 114 -16.15 -5.14 -3.96
N PRO A 115 -17.39 -5.04 -3.44
CA PRO A 115 -17.72 -5.42 -2.07
C PRO A 115 -17.31 -6.84 -1.67
N GLU A 116 -17.41 -7.80 -2.59
CA GLU A 116 -17.06 -9.20 -2.35
C GLU A 116 -15.57 -9.42 -2.06
N LEU A 117 -14.69 -8.53 -2.53
CA LEU A 117 -13.25 -8.61 -2.31
C LEU A 117 -12.76 -7.83 -1.09
N LEU A 118 -13.58 -6.92 -0.54
CA LEU A 118 -13.21 -6.10 0.62
C LEU A 118 -12.89 -6.96 1.86
N SER A 119 -13.68 -8.00 2.10
CA SER A 119 -13.43 -8.90 3.24
C SER A 119 -12.10 -9.67 3.11
N MET A 120 -11.70 -10.03 1.88
CA MET A 120 -10.41 -10.66 1.63
C MET A 120 -9.27 -9.66 1.84
N PHE A 121 -9.42 -8.44 1.30
CA PHE A 121 -8.45 -7.38 1.48
C PHE A 121 -8.22 -7.05 2.96
N ALA A 122 -9.30 -6.83 3.73
CA ALA A 122 -9.23 -6.55 5.16
C ALA A 122 -8.42 -7.61 5.93
N ARG A 123 -8.70 -8.90 5.68
CA ARG A 123 -7.97 -10.02 6.31
C ARG A 123 -6.50 -10.11 5.92
N SER A 124 -6.13 -9.58 4.76
CA SER A 124 -4.74 -9.57 4.27
C SER A 124 -3.92 -8.40 4.81
N VAL A 125 -4.56 -7.34 5.30
CA VAL A 125 -3.90 -6.13 5.82
C VAL A 125 -4.01 -5.98 7.33
N GLU A 126 -4.84 -6.79 7.99
CA GLU A 126 -4.86 -6.90 9.45
C GLU A 126 -3.45 -7.30 9.96
N PRO A 127 -2.91 -6.59 10.97
CA PRO A 127 -1.75 -7.08 11.69
C PRO A 127 -2.12 -8.42 12.30
N PHE A 128 -1.30 -9.46 12.12
CA PHE A 128 -1.43 -10.73 12.82
C PHE A 128 -1.48 -10.48 14.35
N SER A 129 -2.67 -10.20 14.88
CA SER A 129 -2.93 -9.96 16.31
C SER A 129 -2.88 -11.26 17.12
N HIS A 130 -2.32 -12.33 16.56
CA HIS A 130 -2.26 -13.68 17.12
C HIS A 130 -0.86 -14.12 17.57
N MET A 131 0.11 -13.21 17.73
CA MET A 131 1.40 -13.50 18.38
C MET A 131 1.56 -12.84 19.76
N ASN A 132 0.47 -12.74 20.52
CA ASN A 132 0.51 -12.50 21.97
C ASN A 132 -0.55 -13.40 22.63
N GLY A 133 -0.18 -14.66 22.86
CA GLY A 133 -0.91 -15.64 23.66
C GLY A 133 0.08 -16.49 24.43
#